data_AF-A0AAJ2G7M6-F1
#
_entry.id   AF-A0AAJ2G7M6-F1
#
_cell.length_a   1.000
_cell.length_b   1.000
_cell.length_c   1.000
_cell.angle_alpha   90.00
_cell.angle_beta   90.00
_cell.angle_gamma   90.00
#
_symmetry.space_group_name_H-M   'P 1'
#
loop_
_entity.id
_entity.type
_entity.pdbx_description
1 polymer ?
#
loop_
_entity_poly.entity_id
_entity_poly.type
_entity_poly.pdbx_seq_one_letter_code
_entity_poly.pdbx_strand_id
1 'polypeptide(L)'
;MTKAKLDKKEKQSELEKYRDLVTVTLDYYINGKGLYGNSDYFTKLKVDVEEHYQRGRLTRLKQWFHDLTEMFVECRDLKFNKYLSDNTKYDVNIFQSHFHRIEKIINKGKIMTDNQFYDTNIMVDRLCQIEPIDSEKIEILNKLIRDYEERKSKRTKSPST
;
A
#
# COMPACT_ATOMS: atom_id res chain seq x y z
N MET A 1 14.14 22.75 7.26
CA MET A 1 12.85 22.75 6.52
C MET A 1 11.72 22.99 7.51
N THR A 2 11.16 24.19 7.49
CA THR A 2 10.13 24.65 8.44
C THR A 2 8.79 23.99 8.10
N LYS A 3 8.21 23.22 9.02
CA LYS A 3 6.83 22.72 8.90
C LYS A 3 5.91 23.94 8.76
N ALA A 4 5.39 24.19 7.57
CA ALA A 4 4.33 25.16 7.38
C ALA A 4 3.17 24.79 8.31
N LYS A 5 2.73 25.75 9.12
CA LYS A 5 1.60 25.59 10.04
C LYS A 5 0.34 25.50 9.17
N LEU A 6 -0.23 24.30 9.05
CA LEU A 6 -1.49 24.08 8.33
C LEU A 6 -2.53 25.13 8.75
N ASP A 7 -3.23 25.71 7.79
CA ASP A 7 -4.34 26.61 8.07
C ASP A 7 -5.41 25.85 8.89
N LYS A 8 -6.19 26.56 9.72
CA LYS A 8 -7.18 25.94 10.62
C LYS A 8 -8.18 25.09 9.85
N LYS A 9 -8.58 25.53 8.65
CA LYS A 9 -9.49 24.82 7.76
C LYS A 9 -8.84 23.57 7.16
N GLU A 10 -7.59 23.66 6.74
CA GLU A 10 -6.82 22.53 6.21
C GLU A 10 -6.61 21.45 7.29
N LYS A 11 -6.27 21.86 8.51
CA LYS A 11 -6.11 20.94 9.64
C LYS A 11 -7.41 20.20 9.95
N GLN A 12 -8.56 20.88 9.88
CA GLN A 12 -9.86 20.27 10.11
C GLN A 12 -10.22 19.26 9.02
N SER A 13 -10.00 19.60 7.75
CA SER A 13 -10.20 18.67 6.63
C SER A 13 -9.31 17.43 6.73
N GLU A 14 -8.05 17.61 7.13
CA GLU A 14 -7.14 16.48 7.39
C GLU A 14 -7.59 15.62 8.58
N LEU A 15 -8.15 16.23 9.64
CA LEU A 15 -8.71 15.49 10.76
C LEU A 15 -9.88 14.60 10.33
N GLU A 16 -10.81 15.15 9.54
CA GLU A 16 -11.97 14.43 8.98
C GLU A 16 -11.50 13.29 8.09
N LYS A 17 -10.57 13.57 7.16
CA LYS A 17 -9.98 12.57 6.28
C LYS A 17 -9.39 11.39 7.06
N TYR A 18 -8.53 11.66 8.03
CA TYR A 18 -7.88 10.57 8.78
C TYR A 18 -8.81 9.87 9.77
N ARG A 19 -9.84 10.54 10.30
CA ARG A 19 -10.93 9.86 11.03
C ARG A 19 -11.60 8.84 10.13
N ASP A 20 -12.04 9.25 8.94
CA ASP A 20 -12.77 8.40 8.00
C ASP A 20 -11.92 7.22 7.52
N LEU A 21 -10.66 7.49 7.15
CA LEU A 21 -9.72 6.46 6.71
C LEU A 21 -9.52 5.40 7.80
N VAL A 22 -9.25 5.80 9.04
CA VAL A 22 -9.06 4.84 10.14
C VAL A 22 -10.35 4.08 10.42
N THR A 23 -11.50 4.74 10.40
CA THR A 23 -12.81 4.13 10.62
C THR A 23 -13.09 3.03 9.58
N VAL A 24 -12.89 3.34 8.30
CA VAL A 24 -13.10 2.38 7.21
C VAL A 24 -12.08 1.24 7.26
N THR A 25 -10.83 1.50 7.65
CA THR A 25 -9.84 0.43 7.88
C THR A 25 -10.31 -0.56 8.95
N LEU A 26 -10.86 -0.05 10.06
CA LEU A 26 -11.43 -0.89 11.13
C LEU A 26 -12.66 -1.68 10.65
N ASP A 27 -13.50 -1.08 9.80
CA ASP A 27 -14.63 -1.79 9.20
C ASP A 27 -14.19 -2.93 8.28
N TYR A 28 -13.09 -2.76 7.54
CA TYR A 28 -12.50 -3.85 6.75
C TYR A 28 -12.03 -5.01 7.64
N TYR A 29 -11.38 -4.70 8.77
CA TYR A 29 -10.98 -5.70 9.76
C TYR A 29 -12.17 -6.46 10.35
N ILE A 30 -13.25 -5.76 10.71
CA ILE A 30 -14.47 -6.36 11.26
C ILE A 30 -15.16 -7.27 10.23
N ASN A 31 -15.24 -6.82 8.97
CA ASN A 31 -15.93 -7.53 7.91
C ASN A 31 -15.13 -8.69 7.30
N GLY A 32 -13.82 -8.75 7.55
CA GLY A 32 -12.89 -9.76 7.00
C GLY A 32 -13.07 -11.19 7.51
N LYS A 33 -14.18 -11.51 8.19
CA LYS A 33 -14.58 -12.86 8.66
C LYS A 33 -13.43 -13.70 9.24
N GLY A 34 -12.81 -13.22 10.31
CA GLY A 34 -11.91 -14.02 11.16
C GLY A 34 -10.43 -14.04 10.77
N LEU A 35 -10.04 -13.38 9.67
CA LEU A 35 -8.63 -13.32 9.25
C LEU A 35 -7.77 -12.39 10.12
N TYR A 36 -8.37 -11.48 10.88
CA TYR A 36 -7.66 -10.37 11.51
C TYR A 36 -7.95 -10.16 13.01
N GLY A 37 -8.67 -11.07 13.66
CA GLY A 37 -8.88 -11.06 15.12
C GLY A 37 -10.30 -10.75 15.58
N ASN A 38 -10.41 -10.34 16.85
CA ASN A 38 -11.68 -10.18 17.58
C ASN A 38 -12.45 -8.92 17.16
N SER A 39 -13.65 -9.07 16.60
CA SER A 39 -14.50 -7.96 16.12
C SER A 39 -14.84 -6.93 17.21
N ASP A 40 -14.96 -7.36 18.46
CA ASP A 40 -15.30 -6.49 19.59
C ASP A 40 -14.15 -5.53 19.93
N TYR A 41 -12.90 -5.97 19.73
CA TYR A 41 -11.73 -5.11 19.91
C TYR A 41 -11.72 -3.96 18.89
N PHE A 42 -11.91 -4.28 17.61
CA PHE A 42 -11.94 -3.26 16.55
C PHE A 42 -13.15 -2.33 16.68
N THR A 43 -14.29 -2.84 17.14
CA THR A 43 -15.47 -2.01 17.42
C THR A 43 -15.19 -0.99 18.52
N LYS A 44 -14.46 -1.39 19.59
CA LYS A 44 -14.04 -0.45 20.65
C LYS A 44 -13.07 0.59 20.12
N LEU A 45 -12.11 0.22 19.25
CA LEU A 45 -11.18 1.17 18.66
C LEU A 45 -11.89 2.28 17.87
N LYS A 46 -13.06 2.02 17.26
CA LYS A 46 -13.83 3.09 16.58
C LYS A 46 -14.27 4.20 17.53
N VAL A 47 -14.54 3.88 18.80
CA VAL A 47 -14.85 4.89 19.83
C VAL A 47 -13.63 5.76 20.09
N ASP A 48 -12.44 5.16 20.19
CA ASP A 48 -11.19 5.88 20.40
C ASP A 48 -10.82 6.78 19.22
N VAL A 49 -11.13 6.36 17.98
CA VAL A 49 -10.97 7.18 16.77
C VAL A 49 -11.75 8.48 16.90
N GLU A 50 -13.02 8.39 17.29
CA GLU A 50 -13.88 9.57 17.47
C GLU A 50 -13.36 10.46 18.60
N GLU A 51 -12.91 9.88 19.71
CA GLU A 51 -12.28 10.65 20.80
C GLU A 51 -11.04 11.44 20.31
N HIS A 52 -10.18 10.79 19.52
CA HIS A 52 -9.00 11.43 18.95
C HIS A 52 -9.35 12.53 17.94
N TYR A 53 -10.40 12.33 17.14
CA TYR A 53 -10.94 13.32 16.23
C TYR A 53 -11.47 14.55 16.97
N GLN A 54 -12.34 14.37 17.97
CA GLN A 54 -12.91 15.45 18.77
C GLN A 54 -11.85 16.25 19.53
N ARG A 55 -10.76 15.58 19.95
CA ARG A 55 -9.60 16.23 20.60
C ARG A 55 -8.60 16.85 19.61
N GLY A 56 -8.88 16.81 18.30
CA GLY A 56 -8.03 17.39 17.25
C GLY A 56 -6.65 16.73 17.12
N ARG A 57 -6.51 15.44 17.48
CA ARG A 57 -5.24 14.69 17.54
C ARG A 57 -4.84 14.13 16.17
N LEU A 58 -4.60 15.01 15.20
CA LEU A 58 -4.28 14.62 13.81
C LEU A 58 -3.09 13.67 13.71
N THR A 59 -1.99 13.96 14.41
CA THR A 59 -0.79 13.10 14.40
C THR A 59 -1.11 11.67 14.85
N ARG A 60 -2.00 11.50 15.81
CA ARG A 60 -2.38 10.18 16.34
C ARG A 60 -3.21 9.41 15.31
N LEU A 61 -4.16 10.07 14.65
CA LEU A 61 -4.95 9.46 13.58
C LEU A 61 -4.09 9.06 12.36
N LYS A 62 -3.10 9.90 11.98
CA LYS A 62 -2.13 9.55 10.93
C LYS A 62 -1.31 8.31 11.28
N GLN A 63 -0.82 8.24 12.52
CA GLN A 63 -0.07 7.08 13.01
C GLN A 63 -0.94 5.82 13.02
N TRP A 64 -2.17 5.91 13.53
CA TRP A 64 -3.10 4.78 13.53
C TRP A 64 -3.42 4.28 12.13
N PHE A 65 -3.63 5.18 11.18
CA PHE A 65 -3.83 4.78 9.79
C PHE A 65 -2.61 4.04 9.23
N HIS A 66 -1.40 4.54 9.50
CA HIS A 66 -0.18 3.85 9.10
C HIS A 66 -0.09 2.43 9.70
N ASP A 67 -0.23 2.31 11.01
CA ASP A 67 -0.06 1.03 11.73
C ASP A 67 -1.14 0.01 11.34
N LEU A 68 -2.39 0.46 11.21
CA LEU A 68 -3.51 -0.39 10.80
C LEU A 68 -3.48 -0.76 9.32
N THR A 69 -2.62 -0.15 8.50
CA THR A 69 -2.51 -0.50 7.07
C THR A 69 -1.23 -1.25 6.72
N GLU A 70 -0.27 -1.33 7.64
CA GLU A 70 1.01 -2.03 7.47
C GLU A 70 0.81 -3.47 7.00
N MET A 71 -0.02 -4.24 7.69
CA MET A 71 -0.32 -5.63 7.32
C MET A 71 -0.92 -5.77 5.92
N PHE A 72 -1.79 -4.85 5.50
CA PHE A 72 -2.35 -4.88 4.14
C PHE A 72 -1.30 -4.54 3.09
N VAL A 73 -0.35 -3.66 3.42
CA VAL A 73 0.78 -3.34 2.55
C VAL A 73 1.71 -4.55 2.43
N GLU A 74 2.06 -5.21 3.54
CA GLU A 74 2.93 -6.38 3.58
C GLU A 74 2.33 -7.60 2.89
N CYS A 75 1.06 -7.91 3.17
CA CYS A 75 0.33 -8.99 2.52
C CYS A 75 -0.15 -8.63 1.11
N ARG A 76 0.06 -7.37 0.68
CA ARG A 76 -0.31 -6.86 -0.64
C ARG A 76 -1.79 -7.05 -0.95
N ASP A 77 -2.64 -6.73 0.02
CA ASP A 77 -4.08 -6.74 -0.17
C ASP A 77 -4.49 -5.53 -1.02
N LEU A 78 -4.39 -5.69 -2.34
CA LEU A 78 -4.73 -4.63 -3.29
C LEU A 78 -6.24 -4.34 -3.30
N LYS A 79 -7.08 -5.30 -2.87
CA LYS A 79 -8.53 -5.12 -2.75
C LYS A 79 -8.84 -4.11 -1.65
N PHE A 80 -8.03 -4.08 -0.59
CA PHE A 80 -8.16 -3.10 0.47
C PHE A 80 -8.00 -1.65 -0.02
N ASN A 81 -7.06 -1.35 -0.93
CA ASN A 81 -6.92 0.02 -1.45
C ASN A 81 -8.15 0.46 -2.25
N LYS A 82 -8.76 -0.47 -3.02
CA LYS A 82 -10.02 -0.21 -3.71
C LYS A 82 -11.15 0.03 -2.69
N TYR A 83 -11.25 -0.82 -1.67
CA TYR A 83 -12.22 -0.67 -0.59
C TYR A 83 -12.11 0.69 0.12
N LEU A 84 -10.91 1.15 0.44
CA LEU A 84 -10.68 2.47 1.03
C LEU A 84 -11.23 3.59 0.12
N SER A 85 -10.91 3.54 -1.17
CA SER A 85 -11.35 4.57 -2.13
C SER A 85 -12.87 4.57 -2.30
N ASP A 86 -13.47 3.39 -2.48
CA ASP A 86 -14.92 3.22 -2.69
C ASP A 86 -15.73 3.71 -1.47
N ASN A 87 -15.22 3.53 -0.24
CA ASN A 87 -15.95 3.86 0.99
C ASN A 87 -15.64 5.26 1.55
N THR A 88 -14.53 5.88 1.18
CA THR A 88 -14.15 7.21 1.70
C THR A 88 -14.14 8.31 0.67
N LYS A 89 -14.08 7.96 -0.63
CA LYS A 89 -13.89 8.90 -1.76
C LYS A 89 -12.60 9.71 -1.69
N TYR A 90 -11.67 9.40 -0.77
CA TYR A 90 -10.35 10.01 -0.77
C TYR A 90 -9.44 9.32 -1.77
N ASP A 91 -8.63 10.12 -2.47
CA ASP A 91 -7.51 9.63 -3.25
C ASP A 91 -6.37 9.26 -2.29
N VAL A 92 -6.40 8.00 -1.84
CA VAL A 92 -5.37 7.41 -0.99
C VAL A 92 -4.85 6.15 -1.67
N ASN A 93 -3.53 6.10 -1.76
CA ASN A 93 -2.82 4.95 -2.27
C ASN A 93 -1.78 4.51 -1.25
N ILE A 94 -2.14 3.55 -0.39
CA ILE A 94 -1.21 3.02 0.63
C ILE A 94 -0.04 2.25 0.00
N PHE A 95 -0.19 1.85 -1.27
CA PHE A 95 0.82 1.15 -2.05
C PHE A 95 1.71 2.11 -2.88
N GLN A 96 1.57 3.42 -2.74
CA GLN A 96 2.32 4.39 -3.54
C GLN A 96 3.84 4.20 -3.44
N SER A 97 4.34 3.87 -2.24
CA SER A 97 5.76 3.58 -2.03
C SER A 97 6.21 2.34 -2.82
N HIS A 98 5.40 1.28 -2.82
CA HIS A 98 5.62 0.08 -3.62
C HIS A 98 5.67 0.41 -5.11
N PHE A 99 4.67 1.13 -5.64
CA PHE A 99 4.66 1.53 -7.05
C PHE A 99 5.86 2.40 -7.42
N HIS A 100 6.26 3.33 -6.55
CA HIS A 100 7.46 4.14 -6.77
C HIS A 100 8.75 3.30 -6.82
N ARG A 101 8.84 2.20 -6.05
CA ARG A 101 9.96 1.24 -6.18
C ARG A 101 9.93 0.54 -7.53
N ILE A 102 8.76 0.14 -8.03
CA ILE A 102 8.62 -0.46 -9.36
C ILE A 102 9.06 0.51 -10.46
N GLU A 103 8.61 1.77 -10.41
CA GLU A 103 9.04 2.79 -11.38
C GLU A 103 10.55 2.97 -11.38
N LYS A 104 11.19 2.94 -10.20
CA LYS A 104 12.66 2.97 -10.11
C LYS A 104 13.32 1.76 -10.76
N ILE A 105 12.73 0.57 -10.65
CA ILE A 105 13.24 -0.65 -11.31
C ILE A 105 13.10 -0.53 -12.84
N ILE A 106 11.94 -0.05 -13.32
CA ILE A 106 11.67 0.21 -14.75
C ILE A 106 12.68 1.21 -15.31
N ASN A 107 12.80 2.38 -14.68
CA ASN A 107 13.71 3.44 -15.11
C ASN A 107 15.17 2.99 -15.11
N LYS A 108 15.54 2.10 -14.18
CA LYS A 108 16.88 1.50 -14.15
C LYS A 108 17.09 0.46 -15.25
N GLY A 109 16.01 -0.08 -15.83
CA GLY A 109 16.04 -1.13 -16.84
C GLY A 109 16.61 -2.45 -16.33
N LYS A 110 16.67 -2.68 -15.01
CA LYS A 110 17.29 -3.87 -14.44
C LYS A 110 16.84 -4.20 -13.01
N ILE A 111 16.42 -5.45 -12.82
CA ILE A 111 16.26 -6.08 -11.49
C ILE A 111 17.64 -6.52 -10.97
N MET A 112 17.95 -6.13 -9.74
CA MET A 112 19.23 -6.40 -9.07
C MET A 112 19.14 -7.43 -7.94
N THR A 113 18.00 -7.53 -7.27
CA THR A 113 17.83 -8.37 -6.07
C THR A 113 16.61 -9.26 -6.20
N ASP A 114 16.59 -10.35 -5.43
CA ASP A 114 15.42 -11.24 -5.36
C ASP A 114 14.17 -10.47 -4.87
N ASN A 115 14.31 -9.55 -3.92
CA ASN A 115 13.18 -8.72 -3.48
C ASN A 115 12.60 -7.87 -4.61
N GLN A 116 13.45 -7.28 -5.47
CA GLN A 116 12.98 -6.56 -6.66
C GLN A 116 12.30 -7.50 -7.65
N PHE A 117 12.81 -8.73 -7.80
CA PHE A 117 12.19 -9.75 -8.63
C PHE A 117 10.78 -10.12 -8.13
N TYR A 118 10.62 -10.41 -6.84
CA TYR A 118 9.30 -10.68 -6.25
C TYR A 118 8.35 -9.48 -6.37
N ASP A 119 8.83 -8.27 -6.08
CA ASP A 119 8.04 -7.04 -6.24
C ASP A 119 7.54 -6.86 -7.68
N THR A 120 8.39 -7.14 -8.67
CA THR A 120 8.06 -7.01 -10.09
C THR A 120 7.00 -8.02 -10.52
N ASN A 121 7.12 -9.28 -10.12
CA ASN A 121 6.13 -10.33 -10.44
C ASN A 121 4.74 -9.97 -9.90
N ILE A 122 4.67 -9.50 -8.65
CA ILE A 122 3.38 -9.17 -8.04
C ILE A 122 2.74 -7.95 -8.71
N MET A 123 3.55 -7.01 -9.22
CA MET A 123 3.02 -5.92 -10.02
C MET A 123 2.44 -6.41 -11.36
N VAL A 124 3.09 -7.39 -12.01
CA VAL A 124 2.54 -8.01 -13.23
C VAL A 124 1.20 -8.70 -12.93
N ASP A 125 1.15 -9.53 -11.89
CA ASP A 125 -0.10 -10.20 -11.48
C ASP A 125 -1.23 -9.22 -11.23
N ARG A 126 -0.92 -8.09 -10.57
CA ARG A 126 -1.86 -7.00 -10.36
C ARG A 126 -2.34 -6.39 -11.68
N LEU A 127 -1.42 -6.04 -12.58
CA LEU A 127 -1.76 -5.38 -13.85
C LEU A 127 -2.65 -6.26 -14.71
N CYS A 128 -2.52 -7.58 -14.61
CA CYS A 128 -3.39 -8.55 -15.28
C CYS A 128 -4.83 -8.60 -14.68
N GLN A 129 -5.04 -8.10 -13.46
CA GLN A 129 -6.33 -8.14 -12.75
C GLN A 129 -7.10 -6.82 -12.80
N ILE A 130 -6.53 -5.76 -13.37
CA ILE A 130 -7.14 -4.43 -13.44
C ILE A 130 -7.49 -4.06 -14.87
N GLU A 131 -8.63 -3.38 -15.05
CA GLU A 131 -9.05 -2.82 -16.33
C GLU A 131 -8.97 -1.28 -16.32
N PRO A 132 -8.53 -0.64 -17.43
CA PRO A 132 -7.99 -1.27 -18.63
C PRO A 132 -6.60 -1.88 -18.39
N ILE A 133 -6.30 -2.97 -19.10
CA ILE A 133 -5.00 -3.65 -19.01
C ILE A 133 -3.91 -2.74 -19.59
N ASP A 134 -2.85 -2.50 -18.81
CA ASP A 134 -1.65 -1.78 -19.25
C ASP A 134 -0.65 -2.76 -19.86
N SER A 135 -0.91 -3.16 -21.10
CA SER A 135 -0.12 -4.17 -21.81
C SER A 135 1.34 -3.76 -22.04
N GLU A 136 1.60 -2.47 -22.27
CA GLU A 136 2.96 -1.94 -22.47
C GLU A 136 3.78 -2.12 -21.19
N LYS A 137 3.22 -1.73 -20.04
CA LYS A 137 3.90 -1.87 -18.77
C LYS A 137 4.11 -3.33 -18.37
N ILE A 138 3.14 -4.20 -18.63
CA ILE A 138 3.28 -5.65 -18.43
C ILE A 138 4.45 -6.20 -19.24
N GLU A 139 4.57 -5.82 -20.52
CA GLU A 139 5.65 -6.28 -21.39
C GLU A 139 7.02 -5.84 -20.88
N ILE A 140 7.16 -4.58 -20.47
CA ILE A 140 8.39 -4.05 -19.87
C ILE A 140 8.79 -4.86 -18.63
N LEU A 141 7.84 -5.09 -17.72
CA LEU A 141 8.10 -5.83 -16.47
C LEU A 141 8.47 -7.29 -16.76
N ASN A 142 7.78 -7.96 -17.68
CA ASN A 142 8.09 -9.35 -18.09
C ASN A 142 9.48 -9.48 -18.70
N LYS A 143 9.92 -8.50 -19.49
CA LYS A 143 11.29 -8.47 -20.02
C LYS A 143 12.31 -8.38 -18.88
N LEU A 144 12.09 -7.50 -17.90
CA LEU A 144 12.99 -7.34 -16.75
C LEU A 144 13.11 -8.62 -15.91
N ILE A 145 11.99 -9.32 -15.71
CA ILE A 145 11.91 -10.62 -15.02
C ILE A 145 12.75 -11.66 -15.74
N ARG A 146 12.51 -11.87 -17.04
CA ARG A 146 13.28 -12.82 -17.87
C ARG A 146 14.78 -12.52 -17.86
N ASP A 147 15.15 -11.26 -18.05
CA ASP A 147 16.55 -10.84 -18.05
C ASP A 147 17.24 -11.13 -16.70
N TYR A 148 16.49 -11.08 -15.60
CA TYR A 148 16.99 -11.44 -14.27
C TYR A 148 17.23 -12.94 -14.13
N GLU A 149 16.24 -13.75 -14.52
CA GLU A 149 16.31 -15.21 -14.46
C GLU A 149 17.46 -15.75 -15.31
N GLU A 150 17.63 -15.24 -16.53
CA GLU A 150 18.74 -15.62 -17.41
C GLU A 150 20.11 -15.32 -16.77
N ARG A 151 20.26 -14.13 -16.17
CA ARG A 151 21.50 -13.76 -15.47
C ARG A 151 21.75 -14.64 -14.26
N LYS A 152 20.70 -14.97 -13.49
CA LYS A 152 20.80 -15.85 -12.31
C LYS A 152 21.21 -17.26 -12.72
N SER A 153 20.58 -17.81 -13.77
CA SER A 153 20.91 -19.12 -14.34
C SER A 153 22.35 -19.20 -14.85
N LYS A 154 22.84 -18.15 -15.53
CA LYS A 154 24.24 -18.08 -15.99
C LYS A 154 25.24 -18.10 -14.83
N ARG A 155 24.96 -17.38 -13.74
CA ARG A 155 25.82 -17.36 -12.54
C ARG A 155 25.87 -18.71 -11.81
N THR A 156 24.77 -19.45 -11.78
CA THR A 156 24.76 -20.81 -11.20
C THR A 156 25.45 -21.85 -12.07
N LYS A 157 25.63 -21.58 -13.37
CA LYS A 157 26.26 -22.51 -14.34
C LYS A 157 27.75 -22.26 -14.56
N SER A 158 28.30 -21.11 -14.15
CA SER A 158 29.74 -20.86 -14.17
C SER A 158 30.40 -21.47 -12.92
N PRO A 159 31.19 -22.54 -13.04
CA PRO A 159 31.97 -23.07 -11.92
C PRO A 159 33.01 -22.02 -11.53
N SER A 160 33.17 -21.78 -10.23
CA SER A 160 34.34 -21.10 -9.67
C SER A 160 35.60 -21.75 -10.24
N THR A 161 36.31 -21.01 -11.09
CA THR A 161 37.64 -21.37 -11.60
C THR A 161 38.68 -20.76 -10.68
#